data_AF-A0A495VNN7-F1
#
_entry.id   AF-A0A495VNN7-F1
#
_cell.length_a   1.000
_cell.length_b   1.000
_cell.length_c   1.000
_cell.angle_alpha   90.00
_cell.angle_beta   90.00
_cell.angle_gamma   90.00
#
_symmetry.space_group_name_H-M   'P 1'
#
loop_
_entity.id
_entity.type
_entity.pdbx_description
1 polymer ?
#
loop_
_entity_poly.entity_id
_entity_poly.type
_entity_poly.pdbx_seq_one_letter_code
_entity_poly.pdbx_strand_id
1 'polypeptide(L)' 'MAIINTKLKPFTTQAYHNGKFVTVSDADLKGKWSVFFFYPADFTFVCPT' A
#
# COMPACT_ATOMS: atom_id res chain seq x y z
N MET A 1 4.16 3.97 -19.76
CA MET A 1 4.82 5.19 -19.24
C MET A 1 5.11 4.98 -17.77
N ALA A 2 6.33 5.29 -17.32
CA ALA A 2 6.66 5.26 -15.90
C ALA A 2 5.88 6.35 -15.14
N ILE A 3 5.57 6.11 -13.87
CA ILE A 3 4.81 7.04 -13.01
C ILE A 3 5.71 7.90 -12.10
N ILE A 4 7.00 8.00 -12.43
CA ILE A 4 7.96 8.80 -11.67
C ILE A 4 7.59 10.28 -11.69
N ASN A 5 7.79 10.97 -10.54
CA ASN A 5 7.46 12.39 -10.35
C ASN A 5 5.99 12.75 -10.65
N THR A 6 5.07 11.80 -10.46
CA THR A 6 3.62 12.04 -10.56
C THR A 6 2.97 11.99 -9.18
N LYS A 7 1.84 12.70 -9.04
CA LYS A 7 1.07 12.69 -7.79
C LYS A 7 0.29 11.38 -7.67
N LEU A 8 0.29 10.81 -6.48
CA LEU A 8 -0.54 9.67 -6.13
C LEU A 8 -2.03 9.98 -6.40
N LYS A 9 -2.74 9.02 -6.98
CA LYS A 9 -4.19 9.13 -7.20
C LYS A 9 -4.95 8.84 -5.90
N PRO A 10 -6.17 9.41 -5.73
CA PRO A 10 -7.01 9.10 -4.58
C PRO A 10 -7.27 7.59 -4.47
N PHE A 11 -7.22 7.06 -3.25
CA PHE A 11 -7.56 5.67 -2.99
C PHE A 11 -8.16 5.52 -1.59
N THR A 12 -8.89 4.44 -1.40
CA THR A 12 -9.34 3.97 -0.08
C THR A 12 -9.42 2.45 -0.15
N THR A 13 -8.77 1.77 0.78
CA THR A 13 -8.72 0.31 0.83
C THR A 13 -8.77 -0.21 2.26
N GLN A 14 -9.17 -1.47 2.43
CA GLN A 14 -9.05 -2.18 3.70
C GLN A 14 -7.66 -2.79 3.81
N ALA A 15 -7.08 -2.71 5.00
CA ALA A 15 -5.79 -3.31 5.34
C ALA A 15 -5.89 -4.06 6.67
N TYR A 16 -5.02 -5.05 6.86
CA TYR A 16 -4.85 -5.73 8.13
C TYR A 16 -3.57 -5.24 8.81
N HIS A 17 -3.70 -4.70 10.02
CA HIS A 17 -2.57 -4.18 10.78
C HIS A 17 -2.78 -4.45 12.28
N ASN A 18 -1.76 -5.05 12.93
CA ASN A 18 -1.77 -5.39 14.36
C ASN A 18 -3.04 -6.12 14.84
N GLY A 19 -3.46 -7.15 14.10
CA GLY A 19 -4.61 -7.96 14.50
C GLY A 19 -5.98 -7.40 14.11
N LYS A 20 -6.04 -6.27 13.39
CA LYS A 20 -7.28 -5.53 13.15
C LYS A 20 -7.40 -5.11 11.69
N PHE A 21 -8.65 -5.04 11.22
CA PHE A 21 -8.98 -4.38 9.97
C PHE A 21 -9.02 -2.86 10.18
N VAL A 22 -8.34 -2.14 9.29
CA VAL A 22 -8.28 -0.69 9.26
C VAL A 22 -8.51 -0.19 7.83
N THR A 23 -9.16 0.96 7.70
CA THR A 23 -9.26 1.65 6.40
C THR A 23 -8.04 2.54 6.21
N VAL A 24 -7.42 2.49 5.02
CA VAL A 24 -6.29 3.34 4.63
C VAL A 24 -6.63 4.09 3.35
N SER A 25 -6.31 5.39 3.31
CA SER A 25 -6.56 6.30 2.19
C SER A 25 -5.32 7.11 1.81
N ASP A 26 -5.37 7.82 0.68
CA ASP A 26 -4.30 8.75 0.27
C ASP A 26 -4.11 9.90 1.25
N ALA A 27 -5.15 10.25 2.02
CA ALA A 27 -5.08 11.30 3.04
C ALA A 27 -4.16 10.88 4.20
N ASP A 28 -4.16 9.59 4.58
CA ASP A 28 -3.38 9.06 5.69
C ASP A 28 -1.87 9.09 5.44
N LEU A 29 -1.46 9.22 4.17
CA LEU A 29 -0.07 9.24 3.74
C LEU A 29 0.54 10.65 3.68
N LYS A 30 -0.28 11.70 3.82
CA LYS A 30 0.19 13.09 3.71
C LYS A 30 1.13 13.45 4.86
N GLY A 31 2.20 14.17 4.52
CA GLY A 31 3.20 14.62 5.51
C GLY A 31 4.17 13.54 5.99
N LYS A 32 4.13 12.33 5.41
CA LYS A 32 5.06 11.24 5.72
C LYS A 32 5.63 10.67 4.43
N TRP A 33 6.88 10.21 4.49
CA TRP A 33 7.41 9.34 3.45
C TRP A 33 6.71 7.98 3.51
N SER A 34 6.25 7.51 2.37
CA SER A 34 5.47 6.27 2.25
C SER A 34 6.02 5.42 1.11
N VAL A 35 6.05 4.11 1.30
CA VAL A 35 6.46 3.13 0.30
C VAL A 35 5.30 2.20 0.03
N PHE A 36 4.93 2.04 -1.24
CA PHE A 36 3.96 1.03 -1.68
C PHE A 36 4.71 -0.19 -2.17
N PHE A 37 4.56 -1.31 -1.45
CA PHE A 37 5.16 -2.59 -1.83
C PHE A 37 4.07 -3.52 -2.38
N PHE A 38 4.09 -3.74 -3.69
CA PHE A 38 3.16 -4.64 -4.36
C PHE A 38 3.82 -6.01 -4.53
N TYR A 39 3.10 -7.07 -4.20
CA TYR A 39 3.51 -8.46 -4.40
C TYR A 39 2.36 -9.26 -5.02
N PRO A 40 2.61 -10.45 -5.61
CA PRO A 40 1.64 -11.12 -6.47
C PRO A 40 0.38 -11.59 -5.74
N ALA A 41 0.54 -12.38 -4.67
CA ALA A 41 -0.55 -12.89 -3.85
C ALA A 41 0.00 -13.57 -2.59
N ASP A 42 -0.84 -13.64 -1.55
CA ASP A 42 -0.56 -14.40 -0.33
C ASP A 42 -0.39 -15.89 -0.64
N PHE A 43 0.46 -16.57 0.15
CA PHE A 43 0.70 -18.02 0.06
C PHE A 43 1.18 -18.52 -1.33
N THR A 44 2.02 -17.73 -2.00
CA THR A 44 2.70 -18.12 -3.25
C THR A 44 4.17 -18.50 -3.01
N PHE A 45 4.80 -19.11 -4.01
CA PHE A 45 6.16 -19.69 -3.89
C PHE A 45 7.27 -18.65 -3.70
N VAL A 46 7.03 -17.40 -4.10
CA VAL A 46 7.93 -16.26 -3.86
C VAL A 46 7.28 -15.35 -2.82
N CYS A 47 7.37 -15.79 -1.56
CA CYS A 47 7.55 -15.05 -0.30
C CYS A 47 7.09 -15.96 0.87
N PRO A 48 7.99 -16.27 1.82
CA PRO A 48 8.31 -15.31 2.88
C PRO A 48 9.82 -15.22 3.18
N THR A 49 10.37 -14.01 3.13
CA THR A 49 11.60 -13.66 3.87
C THR A 49 11.22 -12.76 5.03
#